data_AF-A0A930RFE2-F1
#
_entry.id   AF-A0A930RFE2-F1
#
_cell.length_a   1.000
_cell.length_b   1.000
_cell.length_c   1.000
_cell.angle_alpha   90.00
_cell.angle_beta   90.00
_cell.angle_gamma   90.00
#
_symmetry.space_group_name_H-M   'P 1'
#
loop_
_entity.id
_entity.type
_entity.pdbx_description
1 polymer ?
#
loop_
_entity_poly.entity_id
_entity_poly.type
_entity_poly.pdbx_seq_one_letter_code
_entity_poly.pdbx_strand_id
1 'polypeptide(L)'
;VTGSNVQLDARAQLDSGTDTVGALRVHTDKIITPTADDNTTNIVGKSGLVITRKTQGDLTLNNTAAGAGLHITSEQLNGKLFGNEFSELVLGDQRSDTVTIDGLEANNRVVVKTAESGKAVIGAGGLKVGTDGSGKNYKVTLTTGAIENTGGAGKMEIATGSALNLYTNNIANLVAGASGPSVTGAGTLGIGTYSGAKSIGVGDGAAGDLKLTNDKMTNVFGPNFSHYSIGNIDPKGGATTQDTINVAGSSLGQNTTLQAKHINFTGDMTLASGKILTVNALQDARQTAGKIKTDNLAVISSSLNRDGSVAAAGGSITLDKDNEIGTLAADAYAVNVKSNKLTIGTITTPSGAPVPSRTISGVKAGVNGANKGNIKLAADEMTFSEAVSGKGALELEQATAGTDINIGKSGTGLTLGADLFGGNKIKDGFEHVYLGRQDVSGKVNVGGTLNFVDATTIRTKPDAGTVDLDASTKINTNGNALNLEGNKLNTATGSEVNTGAGDLTLKADAVDLNGKMTGSKALNILPATPNRNIKLGGDEISSDKLSLLDKYFSGSNRQFWGYEIINIGDREGGGTLSQSGSIDMPFRVNIQQAVNS
;
A
#
# COMPACT_ATOMS: atom_id res chain seq x y z
N VAL A 1 6.00 -40.45 18.32
CA VAL A 1 7.04 -41.50 18.43
C VAL A 1 8.31 -40.89 18.99
N THR A 2 8.89 -41.47 20.04
CA THR A 2 10.11 -40.94 20.68
C THR A 2 11.07 -42.09 20.97
N GLY A 3 12.31 -41.98 20.52
CA GLY A 3 13.32 -43.03 20.70
C GLY A 3 14.68 -42.60 20.15
N SER A 4 15.78 -43.17 20.64
CA SER A 4 17.10 -42.83 20.09
C SER A 4 17.22 -43.25 18.62
N ASN A 5 16.62 -44.39 18.27
CA ASN A 5 16.40 -44.83 16.90
C ASN A 5 14.90 -45.11 16.69
N VAL A 6 14.42 -44.88 15.47
CA VAL A 6 13.14 -45.39 14.97
C VAL A 6 13.44 -46.35 13.83
N GLN A 7 13.11 -47.62 14.02
CA GLN A 7 13.31 -48.67 13.03
C GLN A 7 11.98 -48.98 12.33
N LEU A 8 12.01 -48.93 11.01
CA LEU A 8 10.90 -49.29 10.13
C LEU A 8 11.36 -50.51 9.34
N ASP A 9 10.84 -51.68 9.71
CA ASP A 9 11.14 -52.95 9.02
C ASP A 9 10.37 -53.05 7.70
N ALA A 10 10.61 -54.13 6.95
CA ALA A 10 9.95 -54.35 5.67
C ALA A 10 8.42 -54.24 5.80
N ARG A 11 7.81 -53.45 4.93
CA ARG A 11 6.38 -53.10 4.89
C ARG A 11 5.84 -52.37 6.13
N ALA A 12 6.70 -51.93 7.05
CA ALA A 12 6.26 -51.15 8.19
C ALA A 12 5.78 -49.77 7.74
N GLN A 13 4.61 -49.36 8.22
CA GLN A 13 4.02 -48.07 7.93
C GLN A 13 3.52 -47.38 9.20
N LEU A 14 3.91 -46.12 9.38
CA LEU A 14 3.38 -45.18 10.35
C LEU A 14 2.42 -44.25 9.63
N ASP A 15 1.13 -44.56 9.75
CA ASP A 15 0.05 -43.80 9.11
C ASP A 15 -0.65 -42.89 10.14
N SER A 16 -0.63 -41.58 9.92
CA SER A 16 -1.36 -40.61 10.74
C SER A 16 -2.82 -40.40 10.31
N GLY A 17 -3.27 -41.13 9.29
CA GLY A 17 -4.63 -41.11 8.77
C GLY A 17 -4.93 -39.92 7.87
N THR A 18 -6.22 -39.70 7.60
CA THR A 18 -6.70 -38.69 6.65
C THR A 18 -6.99 -37.32 7.27
N ASP A 19 -6.76 -37.14 8.57
CA ASP A 19 -6.94 -35.85 9.24
C ASP A 19 -5.91 -34.84 8.70
N THR A 20 -6.36 -33.61 8.46
CA THR A 20 -5.52 -32.50 8.01
C THR A 20 -5.09 -31.58 9.15
N VAL A 21 -5.61 -31.80 10.36
CA VAL A 21 -5.34 -31.01 11.56
C VAL A 21 -4.34 -31.72 12.47
N GLY A 22 -3.48 -30.95 13.14
CA GLY A 22 -2.46 -31.48 14.03
C GLY A 22 -1.19 -31.93 13.30
N ALA A 23 -0.33 -32.68 13.99
CA ALA A 23 0.88 -33.22 13.38
C ALA A 23 1.39 -34.51 14.07
N LEU A 24 1.79 -35.48 13.26
CA LEU A 24 2.58 -36.63 13.69
C LEU A 24 3.99 -36.15 14.03
N ARG A 25 4.45 -36.48 15.25
CA ARG A 25 5.78 -36.09 15.73
C ARG A 25 6.66 -37.31 15.94
N VAL A 26 7.84 -37.29 15.32
CA VAL A 26 8.89 -38.30 15.45
C VAL A 26 10.13 -37.62 16.02
N HIS A 27 10.46 -37.97 17.26
CA HIS A 27 11.58 -37.43 18.01
C HIS A 27 12.68 -38.49 18.10
N THR A 28 13.65 -38.45 17.19
CA THR A 28 14.69 -39.48 17.08
C THR A 28 16.01 -38.98 16.51
N ASP A 29 17.11 -39.62 16.90
CA ASP A 29 18.44 -39.28 16.39
C ASP A 29 18.77 -40.07 15.11
N LYS A 30 18.01 -41.13 14.79
CA LYS A 30 18.19 -41.94 13.58
C LYS A 30 16.89 -42.61 13.15
N ILE A 31 16.57 -42.56 11.85
CA ILE A 31 15.54 -43.40 11.24
C ILE A 31 16.26 -44.51 10.46
N ILE A 32 15.92 -45.76 10.76
CA ILE A 32 16.46 -46.94 10.08
C ILE A 32 15.35 -47.46 9.16
N THR A 33 15.61 -47.42 7.86
CA THR A 33 14.71 -47.93 6.81
C THR A 33 15.16 -49.31 6.33
N PRO A 34 14.29 -50.08 5.65
CA PRO A 34 14.66 -51.38 5.10
C PRO A 34 15.85 -51.28 4.13
N THR A 35 16.73 -52.28 4.15
CA THR A 35 17.93 -52.31 3.28
C THR A 35 17.58 -52.59 1.81
N ALA A 36 16.54 -53.39 1.58
CA ALA A 36 15.98 -53.61 0.25
C ALA A 36 14.76 -52.73 0.05
N ASP A 37 14.65 -52.10 -1.11
CA ASP A 37 13.45 -51.36 -1.48
C ASP A 37 12.28 -52.33 -1.65
N ASP A 38 11.24 -52.15 -0.85
CA ASP A 38 10.01 -52.96 -0.88
C ASP A 38 8.82 -52.19 -1.45
N ASN A 39 9.08 -51.01 -2.05
CA ASN A 39 8.09 -50.08 -2.59
C ASN A 39 7.07 -49.56 -1.55
N THR A 40 7.38 -49.64 -0.25
CA THR A 40 6.51 -49.13 0.81
C THR A 40 6.95 -47.72 1.22
N THR A 41 6.05 -46.74 1.10
CA THR A 41 6.23 -45.46 1.81
C THR A 41 5.98 -45.66 3.30
N ASN A 42 7.03 -45.55 4.12
CA ASN A 42 6.92 -45.96 5.53
C ASN A 42 6.21 -44.94 6.44
N ILE A 43 6.15 -43.66 6.11
CA ILE A 43 5.49 -42.64 6.94
C ILE A 43 4.51 -41.86 6.08
N VAL A 44 3.22 -42.05 6.32
CA VAL A 44 2.14 -41.51 5.49
C VAL A 44 1.08 -40.80 6.34
N GLY A 45 0.24 -40.01 5.67
CA GLY A 45 -0.87 -39.27 6.28
C GLY A 45 -1.07 -37.90 5.64
N LYS A 46 -2.08 -37.17 6.12
CA LYS A 46 -2.48 -35.85 5.56
C LYS A 46 -2.24 -34.66 6.51
N SER A 47 -1.96 -34.91 7.78
CA SER A 47 -1.67 -33.88 8.79
C SER A 47 -0.24 -33.33 8.62
N GLY A 48 0.24 -32.50 9.56
CA GLY A 48 1.66 -32.14 9.57
C GLY A 48 2.54 -33.34 9.94
N LEU A 49 3.76 -33.42 9.43
CA LEU A 49 4.79 -34.35 9.90
C LEU A 49 5.95 -33.55 10.46
N VAL A 50 6.37 -33.85 11.69
CA VAL A 50 7.50 -33.19 12.34
C VAL A 50 8.53 -34.23 12.74
N ILE A 51 9.70 -34.16 12.13
CA ILE A 51 10.86 -34.98 12.45
C ILE A 51 11.89 -34.09 13.16
N THR A 52 12.22 -34.42 14.40
CA THR A 52 13.24 -33.69 15.16
C THR A 52 14.24 -34.65 15.76
N ARG A 53 15.45 -34.16 16.04
CA ARG A 53 16.40 -34.90 16.87
C ARG A 53 15.88 -35.12 18.28
N LYS A 54 16.27 -36.22 18.92
CA LYS A 54 16.02 -36.45 20.35
C LYS A 54 17.08 -35.70 21.17
N THR A 55 18.32 -35.75 20.70
CA THR A 55 19.50 -35.14 21.33
C THR A 55 20.00 -33.96 20.50
N GLN A 56 20.48 -32.90 21.15
CA GLN A 56 21.02 -31.72 20.46
C GLN A 56 22.17 -32.09 19.50
N GLY A 57 22.24 -31.41 18.35
CA GLY A 57 23.36 -31.48 17.41
C GLY A 57 22.95 -31.33 15.95
N ASP A 58 23.82 -31.76 15.04
CA ASP A 58 23.67 -31.54 13.58
C ASP A 58 22.65 -32.44 12.86
N LEU A 59 21.92 -31.90 11.90
CA LEU A 59 21.04 -32.62 10.99
C LEU A 59 21.65 -32.60 9.58
N THR A 60 21.62 -33.73 8.87
CA THR A 60 22.13 -33.79 7.49
C THR A 60 21.01 -34.17 6.52
N LEU A 61 20.82 -33.36 5.50
CA LEU A 61 19.88 -33.58 4.39
C LEU A 61 20.72 -33.73 3.12
N ASN A 62 20.89 -34.96 2.63
CA ASN A 62 21.89 -35.29 1.60
C ASN A 62 21.43 -36.47 0.73
N ASN A 63 21.85 -36.54 -0.53
CA ASN A 63 21.64 -37.70 -1.42
C ASN A 63 22.34 -39.01 -0.98
N THR A 64 23.31 -38.98 -0.06
CA THR A 64 23.95 -40.20 0.49
C THR A 64 23.42 -40.59 1.86
N ALA A 65 23.06 -41.86 2.06
CA ALA A 65 22.54 -42.39 3.33
C ALA A 65 23.62 -42.69 4.41
N ALA A 66 24.85 -42.21 4.24
CA ALA A 66 25.99 -42.56 5.07
C ALA A 66 26.42 -41.40 5.99
N GLY A 67 26.60 -41.70 7.28
CA GLY A 67 27.10 -40.74 8.28
C GLY A 67 26.52 -40.99 9.69
N ALA A 68 26.98 -40.20 10.66
CA ALA A 68 26.42 -40.19 12.02
C ALA A 68 25.25 -39.19 12.12
N GLY A 69 24.21 -39.49 12.89
CA GLY A 69 23.04 -38.62 13.09
C GLY A 69 21.83 -38.93 12.22
N LEU A 70 20.90 -37.99 12.11
CA LEU A 70 19.69 -38.10 11.31
C LEU A 70 20.01 -37.69 9.86
N HIS A 71 19.85 -38.63 8.92
CA HIS A 71 20.11 -38.46 7.49
C HIS A 71 18.82 -38.63 6.70
N ILE A 72 18.52 -37.68 5.81
CA ILE A 72 17.36 -37.73 4.93
C ILE A 72 17.81 -37.49 3.49
N THR A 73 17.47 -38.41 2.61
CA THR A 73 17.77 -38.35 1.16
C THR A 73 16.64 -37.79 0.33
N SER A 74 16.94 -37.36 -0.90
CA SER A 74 15.95 -36.88 -1.87
C SER A 74 14.86 -37.92 -2.14
N GLU A 75 15.22 -39.21 -2.30
CA GLU A 75 14.23 -40.28 -2.48
C GLU A 75 13.32 -40.40 -1.25
N GLN A 76 13.91 -40.37 -0.04
CA GLN A 76 13.17 -40.43 1.21
C GLN A 76 12.18 -39.27 1.37
N LEU A 77 12.60 -38.06 0.97
CA LEU A 77 11.78 -36.84 0.97
C LEU A 77 10.63 -36.89 -0.03
N ASN A 78 10.85 -37.55 -1.16
CA ASN A 78 9.96 -37.54 -2.32
C ASN A 78 9.18 -38.85 -2.47
N GLY A 79 8.63 -39.39 -1.38
CA GLY A 79 7.70 -40.51 -1.42
C GLY A 79 8.27 -41.86 -0.97
N LYS A 80 9.58 -42.04 -0.83
CA LYS A 80 10.14 -43.33 -0.37
C LYS A 80 9.98 -43.54 1.13
N LEU A 81 10.32 -42.55 1.94
CA LEU A 81 10.15 -42.60 3.40
C LEU A 81 8.94 -41.79 3.83
N PHE A 82 8.83 -40.55 3.35
CA PHE A 82 7.76 -39.63 3.70
C PHE A 82 6.77 -39.51 2.53
N GLY A 83 5.48 -39.66 2.83
CA GLY A 83 4.41 -39.37 1.89
C GLY A 83 4.43 -37.92 1.40
N ASN A 84 3.80 -37.71 0.24
CA ASN A 84 3.71 -36.41 -0.44
C ASN A 84 2.39 -35.66 -0.18
N GLU A 85 1.53 -36.22 0.68
CA GLU A 85 0.22 -35.68 1.04
C GLU A 85 0.19 -34.91 2.37
N PHE A 86 1.28 -34.93 3.15
CA PHE A 86 1.36 -34.14 4.38
C PHE A 86 1.15 -32.65 4.07
N SER A 87 0.44 -31.96 4.97
CA SER A 87 0.22 -30.52 4.83
C SER A 87 1.54 -29.73 4.91
N GLU A 88 2.47 -30.22 5.73
CA GLU A 88 3.84 -29.72 5.88
C GLU A 88 4.74 -30.81 6.49
N LEU A 89 5.96 -30.97 5.95
CA LEU A 89 7.04 -31.80 6.51
C LEU A 89 8.10 -30.91 7.17
N VAL A 90 8.13 -30.88 8.49
CA VAL A 90 9.09 -30.13 9.29
C VAL A 90 10.27 -31.03 9.67
N LEU A 91 11.49 -30.58 9.37
CA LEU A 91 12.75 -31.25 9.66
C LEU A 91 13.60 -30.37 10.58
N GLY A 92 13.86 -30.84 11.80
CA GLY A 92 14.61 -30.11 12.82
C GLY A 92 13.74 -29.19 13.69
N ASP A 93 14.39 -28.57 14.66
CA ASP A 93 13.83 -27.64 15.64
C ASP A 93 14.94 -26.95 16.45
N GLN A 94 14.61 -26.41 17.63
CA GLN A 94 15.53 -25.75 18.56
C GLN A 94 16.69 -26.64 19.06
N ARG A 95 16.66 -27.96 18.82
CA ARG A 95 17.76 -28.89 19.16
C ARG A 95 18.73 -29.09 17.99
N SER A 96 18.44 -28.49 16.83
CA SER A 96 19.29 -28.60 15.64
C SER A 96 20.22 -27.39 15.59
N ASP A 97 21.53 -27.64 15.74
CA ASP A 97 22.56 -26.58 15.76
C ASP A 97 22.96 -26.22 14.33
N THR A 98 23.39 -27.22 13.55
CA THR A 98 23.66 -27.07 12.11
C THR A 98 22.74 -27.99 11.32
N VAL A 99 22.13 -27.47 10.25
CA VAL A 99 21.51 -28.31 9.21
C VAL A 99 22.35 -28.22 7.94
N THR A 100 22.97 -29.31 7.52
CA THR A 100 23.71 -29.38 6.25
C THR A 100 22.76 -29.86 5.15
N ILE A 101 22.67 -29.12 4.04
CA ILE A 101 21.89 -29.48 2.86
C ILE A 101 22.84 -29.65 1.68
N ASP A 102 22.97 -30.87 1.17
CA ASP A 102 23.97 -31.19 0.15
C ASP A 102 23.43 -32.20 -0.88
N GLY A 103 23.07 -31.73 -2.07
CA GLY A 103 22.54 -32.58 -3.14
C GLY A 103 21.06 -32.95 -2.96
N LEU A 104 20.28 -32.14 -2.24
CA LEU A 104 18.88 -32.42 -1.95
C LEU A 104 17.96 -31.91 -3.05
N GLU A 105 17.06 -32.76 -3.55
CA GLU A 105 15.93 -32.36 -4.39
C GLU A 105 14.63 -32.50 -3.62
N ALA A 106 13.95 -31.38 -3.40
CA ALA A 106 12.73 -31.27 -2.64
C ALA A 106 11.51 -31.08 -3.54
N ASN A 107 10.84 -32.20 -3.82
CA ASN A 107 9.53 -32.26 -4.47
C ASN A 107 8.45 -32.53 -3.41
N ASN A 108 8.55 -31.80 -2.29
CA ASN A 108 7.64 -31.87 -1.15
C ASN A 108 7.54 -30.51 -0.45
N ARG A 109 6.56 -30.34 0.46
CA ARG A 109 6.40 -29.12 1.27
C ARG A 109 7.26 -29.23 2.53
N VAL A 110 8.49 -28.72 2.47
CA VAL A 110 9.49 -28.94 3.51
C VAL A 110 9.75 -27.66 4.31
N VAL A 111 9.81 -27.78 5.62
CA VAL A 111 10.31 -26.72 6.51
C VAL A 111 11.50 -27.24 7.29
N VAL A 112 12.66 -26.64 7.07
CA VAL A 112 13.87 -26.94 7.82
C VAL A 112 14.01 -25.96 8.98
N LYS A 113 14.29 -26.44 10.19
CA LYS A 113 14.42 -25.60 11.39
C LYS A 113 15.72 -25.86 12.15
N THR A 114 16.28 -24.80 12.70
CA THR A 114 17.37 -24.83 13.70
C THR A 114 16.94 -24.10 14.97
N ALA A 115 17.80 -24.08 15.98
CA ALA A 115 17.78 -23.01 16.97
C ALA A 115 18.01 -21.63 16.31
N GLU A 116 17.60 -20.54 16.96
CA GLU A 116 17.89 -19.17 16.49
C GLU A 116 19.40 -18.86 16.47
N SER A 117 20.20 -19.53 17.29
CA SER A 117 21.67 -19.48 17.25
C SER A 117 22.30 -20.45 16.24
N GLY A 118 21.50 -21.34 15.66
CA GLY A 118 21.93 -22.35 14.71
C GLY A 118 21.98 -21.84 13.27
N LYS A 119 22.34 -22.71 12.33
CA LYS A 119 22.55 -22.34 10.93
C LYS A 119 22.21 -23.44 9.92
N ALA A 120 21.83 -23.04 8.71
CA ALA A 120 21.81 -23.93 7.55
C ALA A 120 23.08 -23.72 6.71
N VAL A 121 23.71 -24.81 6.30
CA VAL A 121 24.88 -24.82 5.41
C VAL A 121 24.50 -25.51 4.11
N ILE A 122 24.52 -24.77 3.01
CA ILE A 122 24.33 -25.33 1.67
C ILE A 122 25.68 -25.83 1.13
N GLY A 123 25.82 -27.16 1.06
CA GLY A 123 26.97 -27.86 0.52
C GLY A 123 27.05 -27.78 -1.00
N ALA A 124 28.14 -28.28 -1.58
CA ALA A 124 28.46 -28.14 -3.01
C ALA A 124 27.44 -28.83 -3.95
N GLY A 125 26.78 -29.89 -3.48
CA GLY A 125 25.68 -30.56 -4.19
C GLY A 125 24.39 -29.74 -4.21
N GLY A 126 24.25 -28.76 -3.32
CA GLY A 126 23.17 -27.76 -3.36
C GLY A 126 21.79 -28.26 -2.93
N LEU A 127 20.78 -27.42 -3.21
CA LEU A 127 19.36 -27.66 -2.96
C LEU A 127 18.56 -27.33 -4.23
N LYS A 128 17.67 -28.23 -4.63
CA LYS A 128 16.70 -27.99 -5.70
C LYS A 128 15.29 -28.02 -5.13
N VAL A 129 14.51 -26.98 -5.41
CA VAL A 129 13.07 -26.91 -5.13
C VAL A 129 12.36 -27.11 -6.44
N GLY A 130 11.94 -28.35 -6.69
CA GLY A 130 11.55 -28.80 -8.02
C GLY A 130 10.04 -28.76 -8.26
N THR A 131 9.67 -29.45 -9.33
CA THR A 131 8.33 -29.93 -9.67
C THR A 131 8.48 -31.42 -9.92
N ASP A 132 7.55 -32.25 -9.46
CA ASP A 132 7.57 -33.71 -9.62
C ASP A 132 7.18 -34.18 -11.04
N GLY A 133 7.19 -33.27 -12.02
CA GLY A 133 6.67 -33.51 -13.37
C GLY A 133 5.15 -33.51 -13.47
N SER A 134 4.41 -33.44 -12.35
CA SER A 134 2.94 -33.41 -12.33
C SER A 134 2.35 -32.01 -12.51
N GLY A 135 3.20 -30.98 -12.69
CA GLY A 135 2.81 -29.57 -12.66
C GLY A 135 2.49 -29.04 -11.25
N LYS A 136 2.74 -29.82 -10.19
CA LYS A 136 2.58 -29.37 -8.81
C LYS A 136 3.79 -28.55 -8.37
N ASN A 137 3.51 -27.36 -7.84
CA ASN A 137 4.53 -26.47 -7.29
C ASN A 137 4.80 -26.81 -5.82
N TYR A 138 6.07 -26.78 -5.44
CA TYR A 138 6.53 -27.09 -4.09
C TYR A 138 7.06 -25.86 -3.37
N LYS A 139 7.02 -25.91 -2.04
CA LYS A 139 7.50 -24.85 -1.16
C LYS A 139 8.49 -25.44 -0.17
N VAL A 140 9.69 -24.88 -0.16
CA VAL A 140 10.68 -25.12 0.88
C VAL A 140 10.83 -23.86 1.72
N THR A 141 10.94 -24.03 3.03
CA THR A 141 11.20 -22.94 3.98
C THR A 141 12.38 -23.31 4.85
N LEU A 142 13.39 -22.47 4.89
CA LEU A 142 14.50 -22.57 5.83
C LEU A 142 14.25 -21.56 6.94
N THR A 143 13.90 -22.02 8.13
CA THR A 143 13.75 -21.19 9.33
C THR A 143 14.95 -21.43 10.23
N THR A 144 16.03 -20.69 9.99
CA THR A 144 17.32 -20.93 10.66
C THR A 144 17.97 -19.64 11.13
N GLY A 145 18.78 -19.70 12.19
CA GLY A 145 19.45 -18.53 12.75
C GLY A 145 20.31 -17.78 11.73
N ALA A 146 21.11 -18.54 10.98
CA ALA A 146 21.86 -18.08 9.82
C ALA A 146 21.69 -19.02 8.61
N ILE A 147 21.96 -18.52 7.41
CA ILE A 147 22.09 -19.32 6.19
C ILE A 147 23.41 -18.97 5.51
N GLU A 148 24.17 -20.00 5.15
CA GLU A 148 25.45 -19.86 4.48
C GLU A 148 25.63 -20.94 3.42
N ASN A 149 26.50 -20.68 2.45
CA ASN A 149 26.91 -21.66 1.45
C ASN A 149 28.42 -21.76 1.42
N THR A 150 28.97 -22.94 1.10
CA THR A 150 30.40 -23.26 1.19
C THR A 150 31.26 -22.40 0.25
N GLY A 151 31.51 -21.14 0.61
CA GLY A 151 32.26 -20.16 -0.18
C GLY A 151 31.70 -19.92 -1.58
N GLY A 152 30.39 -19.98 -1.76
CA GLY A 152 29.77 -19.83 -3.09
C GLY A 152 29.60 -21.12 -3.90
N ALA A 153 30.12 -22.26 -3.42
CA ALA A 153 29.99 -23.54 -4.13
C ALA A 153 28.57 -24.12 -4.08
N GLY A 154 27.89 -23.98 -2.94
CA GLY A 154 26.54 -24.48 -2.76
C GLY A 154 25.49 -23.59 -3.45
N LYS A 155 24.69 -24.20 -4.32
CA LYS A 155 23.61 -23.55 -5.07
C LYS A 155 22.24 -23.96 -4.59
N MET A 156 21.30 -23.04 -4.66
CA MET A 156 19.87 -23.24 -4.43
C MET A 156 19.13 -22.91 -5.72
N GLU A 157 18.36 -23.85 -6.26
CA GLU A 157 17.65 -23.72 -7.53
C GLU A 157 16.14 -23.86 -7.31
N ILE A 158 15.35 -22.92 -7.81
CA ILE A 158 13.88 -22.89 -7.65
C ILE A 158 13.19 -22.99 -9.01
N ALA A 159 12.40 -24.06 -9.19
CA ALA A 159 11.58 -24.26 -10.38
C ALA A 159 10.49 -23.19 -10.54
N THR A 160 10.01 -23.01 -11.76
CA THR A 160 8.88 -22.12 -12.07
C THR A 160 7.67 -22.46 -11.21
N GLY A 161 7.03 -21.46 -10.61
CA GLY A 161 5.85 -21.64 -9.77
C GLY A 161 6.12 -22.16 -8.34
N SER A 162 7.28 -22.75 -8.09
CA SER A 162 7.73 -23.16 -6.75
C SER A 162 8.25 -21.99 -5.92
N ALA A 163 8.46 -22.20 -4.62
CA ALA A 163 8.92 -21.15 -3.70
C ALA A 163 10.01 -21.65 -2.74
N LEU A 164 11.03 -20.83 -2.53
CA LEU A 164 12.00 -20.99 -1.44
C LEU A 164 11.87 -19.80 -0.49
N ASN A 165 11.68 -20.07 0.80
CA ASN A 165 11.62 -19.04 1.83
C ASN A 165 12.85 -19.14 2.74
N LEU A 166 13.56 -18.03 2.90
CA LEU A 166 14.72 -17.89 3.76
C LEU A 166 14.32 -17.03 4.96
N TYR A 167 13.90 -17.68 6.05
CA TYR A 167 13.53 -17.04 7.31
C TYR A 167 14.69 -17.12 8.28
N THR A 168 15.53 -16.08 8.28
CA THR A 168 16.81 -16.09 8.97
C THR A 168 17.22 -14.71 9.46
N ASN A 169 18.05 -14.68 10.51
CA ASN A 169 18.58 -13.42 11.03
C ASN A 169 19.89 -13.02 10.35
N ASN A 170 20.54 -13.91 9.59
CA ASN A 170 21.84 -13.62 9.01
C ASN A 170 22.10 -14.39 7.70
N ILE A 171 22.47 -13.66 6.65
CA ILE A 171 22.91 -14.18 5.34
C ILE A 171 24.28 -13.63 4.91
N ALA A 172 25.09 -13.11 5.84
CA ALA A 172 26.38 -12.51 5.53
C ALA A 172 27.26 -13.49 4.72
N ASN A 173 27.30 -14.75 5.15
CA ASN A 173 28.06 -15.83 4.55
C ASN A 173 27.33 -16.57 3.40
N LEU A 174 26.12 -16.16 3.03
CA LEU A 174 25.49 -16.60 1.79
C LEU A 174 26.03 -15.72 0.66
N VAL A 175 27.01 -16.21 -0.07
CA VAL A 175 27.78 -15.46 -1.07
C VAL A 175 27.59 -16.04 -2.46
N ALA A 176 27.80 -15.22 -3.49
CA ALA A 176 27.79 -15.66 -4.87
C ALA A 176 28.94 -16.64 -5.15
N GLY A 177 28.74 -17.58 -6.07
CA GLY A 177 29.81 -18.45 -6.56
C GLY A 177 30.59 -17.81 -7.70
N ALA A 178 31.74 -18.38 -8.03
CA ALA A 178 32.54 -17.94 -9.18
C ALA A 178 31.79 -18.05 -10.52
N SER A 179 30.80 -18.95 -10.61
CA SER A 179 29.97 -19.17 -11.80
C SER A 179 28.64 -18.39 -11.78
N GLY A 180 28.48 -17.43 -10.87
CA GLY A 180 27.30 -16.58 -10.77
C GLY A 180 26.50 -16.79 -9.48
N PRO A 181 25.20 -16.45 -9.47
CA PRO A 181 24.39 -16.41 -8.27
C PRO A 181 24.24 -17.78 -7.60
N SER A 182 24.13 -17.75 -6.27
CA SER A 182 24.00 -18.95 -5.44
C SER A 182 22.55 -19.33 -5.18
N VAL A 183 21.61 -18.41 -5.37
CA VAL A 183 20.18 -18.71 -5.34
C VAL A 183 19.61 -18.30 -6.69
N THR A 184 19.11 -19.25 -7.47
CA THR A 184 18.62 -19.02 -8.83
C THR A 184 17.26 -19.66 -9.02
N GLY A 185 16.45 -19.16 -9.94
CA GLY A 185 15.17 -19.78 -10.24
C GLY A 185 14.21 -18.86 -10.96
N ALA A 186 13.04 -19.40 -11.29
CA ALA A 186 11.93 -18.67 -11.92
C ALA A 186 10.71 -18.53 -11.00
N GLY A 187 10.73 -19.19 -9.85
CA GLY A 187 9.69 -19.12 -8.82
C GLY A 187 9.77 -17.88 -7.93
N THR A 188 9.23 -18.00 -6.72
CA THR A 188 9.25 -16.94 -5.70
C THR A 188 10.38 -17.17 -4.69
N LEU A 189 11.16 -16.11 -4.44
CA LEU A 189 12.11 -16.08 -3.33
C LEU A 189 11.52 -15.28 -2.17
N GLY A 190 11.18 -15.97 -1.09
CA GLY A 190 10.74 -15.37 0.17
C GLY A 190 11.93 -15.11 1.08
N ILE A 191 11.96 -13.95 1.73
CA ILE A 191 13.06 -13.57 2.63
C ILE A 191 12.47 -12.88 3.85
N GLY A 192 12.72 -13.39 5.05
CA GLY A 192 12.17 -12.87 6.30
C GLY A 192 13.15 -13.05 7.45
N THR A 193 12.91 -12.41 8.61
CA THR A 193 13.69 -12.74 9.81
C THR A 193 13.16 -14.00 10.48
N TYR A 194 14.01 -14.67 11.27
CA TYR A 194 13.74 -15.99 11.86
C TYR A 194 12.36 -16.06 12.55
N SER A 195 12.05 -15.08 13.38
CA SER A 195 10.78 -14.96 14.11
C SER A 195 9.88 -13.83 13.60
N GLY A 196 10.38 -12.97 12.70
CA GLY A 196 9.73 -11.71 12.32
C GLY A 196 10.02 -10.54 13.28
N ALA A 197 10.54 -10.78 14.48
CA ALA A 197 10.77 -9.72 15.47
C ALA A 197 11.91 -8.77 15.10
N LYS A 198 12.93 -9.27 14.40
CA LYS A 198 14.07 -8.47 13.93
C LYS A 198 13.74 -7.72 12.66
N SER A 199 14.39 -6.57 12.47
CA SER A 199 14.18 -5.69 11.32
C SER A 199 14.91 -6.17 10.06
N ILE A 200 14.38 -5.83 8.87
CA ILE A 200 15.03 -6.05 7.58
C ILE A 200 15.42 -4.70 6.98
N GLY A 201 16.66 -4.56 6.52
CA GLY A 201 17.11 -3.43 5.71
C GLY A 201 17.21 -3.83 4.24
N VAL A 202 16.51 -3.13 3.35
CA VAL A 202 16.48 -3.38 1.90
C VAL A 202 17.16 -2.23 1.16
N GLY A 203 18.25 -2.54 0.45
CA GLY A 203 19.09 -1.57 -0.25
C GLY A 203 20.31 -1.10 0.55
N ASP A 204 21.15 -0.33 -0.12
CA ASP A 204 22.40 0.16 0.45
C ASP A 204 22.12 1.41 1.31
N GLY A 205 22.40 1.30 2.61
CA GLY A 205 22.10 2.35 3.60
C GLY A 205 20.82 2.13 4.40
N ALA A 206 20.04 1.10 4.09
CA ALA A 206 18.90 0.71 4.92
C ALA A 206 19.36 0.08 6.25
N ALA A 207 18.84 0.59 7.36
CA ALA A 207 19.06 0.00 8.68
C ALA A 207 18.29 -1.33 8.81
N GLY A 208 18.91 -2.35 9.38
CA GLY A 208 18.24 -3.62 9.64
C GLY A 208 19.18 -4.66 10.23
N ASP A 209 18.61 -5.61 10.98
CA ASP A 209 19.33 -6.77 11.50
C ASP A 209 19.70 -7.73 10.35
N LEU A 210 18.72 -8.06 9.50
CA LEU A 210 18.93 -8.77 8.25
C LEU A 210 19.12 -7.75 7.12
N LYS A 211 20.26 -7.81 6.43
CA LYS A 211 20.61 -6.87 5.36
C LYS A 211 20.46 -7.49 3.97
N LEU A 212 19.59 -6.91 3.16
CA LEU A 212 19.39 -7.21 1.74
C LEU A 212 19.97 -6.06 0.91
N THR A 213 21.31 -5.99 0.86
CA THR A 213 22.03 -4.98 0.07
C THR A 213 21.80 -5.19 -1.43
N ASN A 214 22.09 -4.17 -2.23
CA ASN A 214 21.96 -4.31 -3.69
C ASN A 214 22.88 -5.41 -4.24
N ASP A 215 24.06 -5.59 -3.64
CA ASP A 215 24.98 -6.69 -3.95
C ASP A 215 24.32 -8.06 -3.71
N LYS A 216 23.63 -8.28 -2.58
CA LYS A 216 22.89 -9.53 -2.34
C LYS A 216 21.81 -9.74 -3.40
N MET A 217 21.02 -8.70 -3.69
CA MET A 217 19.89 -8.77 -4.63
C MET A 217 20.31 -8.96 -6.10
N THR A 218 21.57 -8.62 -6.44
CA THR A 218 22.08 -8.68 -7.82
C THR A 218 22.99 -9.88 -8.05
N ASN A 219 23.89 -10.17 -7.09
CA ASN A 219 24.97 -11.14 -7.28
C ASN A 219 24.70 -12.46 -6.57
N VAL A 220 24.03 -12.45 -5.41
CA VAL A 220 23.74 -13.69 -4.66
C VAL A 220 22.42 -14.30 -5.12
N PHE A 221 21.40 -13.45 -5.30
CA PHE A 221 20.10 -13.83 -5.82
C PHE A 221 20.04 -13.55 -7.32
N GLY A 222 19.72 -14.58 -8.10
CA GLY A 222 19.74 -14.53 -9.54
C GLY A 222 18.61 -13.65 -10.13
N PRO A 223 18.79 -13.17 -11.37
CA PRO A 223 17.91 -12.17 -11.96
C PRO A 223 16.61 -12.73 -12.51
N ASN A 224 16.35 -14.04 -12.40
CA ASN A 224 15.24 -14.69 -13.11
C ASN A 224 14.00 -14.95 -12.24
N PHE A 225 14.03 -14.60 -10.95
CA PHE A 225 12.88 -14.77 -10.07
C PHE A 225 11.67 -14.02 -10.61
N SER A 226 10.49 -14.61 -10.52
CA SER A 226 9.25 -13.91 -10.88
C SER A 226 8.84 -12.91 -9.80
N HIS A 227 9.25 -13.14 -8.55
CA HIS A 227 8.81 -12.37 -7.39
C HIS A 227 9.78 -12.47 -6.20
N TYR A 228 10.06 -11.33 -5.55
CA TYR A 228 10.65 -11.24 -4.22
C TYR A 228 9.59 -10.99 -3.17
N SER A 229 9.47 -11.88 -2.19
CA SER A 229 8.55 -11.70 -1.07
C SER A 229 9.32 -11.41 0.22
N ILE A 230 9.43 -10.14 0.59
CA ILE A 230 10.27 -9.67 1.69
C ILE A 230 9.40 -9.42 2.93
N GLY A 231 9.71 -10.14 3.99
CA GLY A 231 9.01 -10.19 5.27
C GLY A 231 8.40 -11.57 5.55
N ASN A 232 7.78 -11.69 6.73
CA ASN A 232 7.35 -12.94 7.34
C ASN A 232 5.87 -12.87 7.72
N ILE A 233 5.17 -14.01 7.71
CA ILE A 233 3.78 -14.15 8.16
C ILE A 233 3.67 -15.25 9.21
N ASP A 234 2.58 -15.23 9.97
CA ASP A 234 2.16 -16.34 10.80
C ASP A 234 1.89 -17.57 9.92
N PRO A 235 2.61 -18.69 10.14
CA PRO A 235 2.37 -19.96 9.47
C PRO A 235 0.92 -20.47 9.58
N LYS A 236 0.18 -20.05 10.62
CA LYS A 236 -1.19 -20.50 10.90
C LYS A 236 -2.29 -19.60 10.34
N GLY A 237 -1.98 -18.39 9.85
CA GLY A 237 -3.03 -17.37 9.74
C GLY A 237 -2.84 -16.20 8.79
N GLY A 238 -1.69 -16.02 8.12
CA GLY A 238 -1.53 -14.99 7.08
C GLY A 238 -1.44 -13.54 7.59
N ALA A 239 -1.43 -13.31 8.90
CA ALA A 239 -1.05 -12.02 9.48
C ALA A 239 0.47 -11.86 9.43
N THR A 240 0.98 -10.66 9.14
CA THR A 240 2.43 -10.41 9.14
C THR A 240 3.02 -10.57 10.55
N THR A 241 4.05 -11.39 10.70
CA THR A 241 4.87 -11.50 11.92
C THR A 241 6.09 -10.60 11.86
N GLN A 242 6.51 -10.22 10.64
CA GLN A 242 7.59 -9.29 10.43
C GLN A 242 7.23 -7.93 11.01
N ASP A 243 8.06 -7.44 11.92
CA ASP A 243 7.79 -6.20 12.63
C ASP A 243 8.09 -4.99 11.76
N THR A 244 9.36 -4.83 11.35
CA THR A 244 9.80 -3.65 10.61
C THR A 244 10.60 -4.03 9.36
N ILE A 245 10.34 -3.32 8.25
CA ILE A 245 11.20 -3.26 7.05
C ILE A 245 11.60 -1.81 6.82
N ASN A 246 12.89 -1.54 6.65
CA ASN A 246 13.39 -0.24 6.22
C ASN A 246 13.95 -0.36 4.80
N VAL A 247 13.67 0.65 3.97
CA VAL A 247 14.10 0.72 2.57
C VAL A 247 14.87 2.00 2.36
N ALA A 248 16.10 1.89 1.85
CA ALA A 248 16.92 3.02 1.46
C ALA A 248 17.99 2.58 0.45
N GLY A 249 18.17 3.38 -0.61
CA GLY A 249 19.16 3.10 -1.64
C GLY A 249 18.96 1.75 -2.33
N SER A 250 17.70 1.35 -2.56
CA SER A 250 17.37 0.02 -3.09
C SER A 250 17.12 0.04 -4.59
N SER A 251 17.65 -0.95 -5.31
CA SER A 251 17.31 -1.24 -6.70
C SER A 251 16.90 -2.71 -6.85
N LEU A 252 15.65 -2.96 -7.26
CA LEU A 252 15.07 -4.30 -7.36
C LEU A 252 14.61 -4.61 -8.78
N GLY A 253 15.08 -5.74 -9.31
CA GLY A 253 14.81 -6.17 -10.69
C GLY A 253 13.46 -6.88 -10.92
N GLN A 254 12.77 -7.27 -9.85
CA GLN A 254 11.59 -8.14 -9.92
C GLN A 254 10.38 -7.54 -9.24
N ASN A 255 9.21 -8.12 -9.50
CA ASN A 255 8.04 -7.85 -8.67
C ASN A 255 8.43 -8.06 -7.21
N THR A 256 8.01 -7.15 -6.34
CA THR A 256 8.43 -7.17 -4.95
C THR A 256 7.24 -6.93 -4.05
N THR A 257 7.01 -7.82 -3.10
CA THR A 257 6.10 -7.59 -1.98
C THR A 257 6.92 -7.30 -0.73
N LEU A 258 6.69 -6.13 -0.13
CA LEU A 258 7.15 -5.80 1.21
C LEU A 258 6.00 -6.05 2.18
N GLN A 259 6.21 -6.87 3.21
CA GLN A 259 5.19 -7.22 4.18
C GLN A 259 5.73 -7.16 5.62
N ALA A 260 5.23 -6.21 6.39
CA ALA A 260 5.62 -5.98 7.79
C ALA A 260 4.53 -5.22 8.55
N LYS A 261 4.69 -5.05 9.87
CA LYS A 261 3.86 -4.09 10.61
C LYS A 261 4.17 -2.66 10.18
N HIS A 262 5.45 -2.32 10.14
CA HIS A 262 5.97 -1.01 9.75
C HIS A 262 6.85 -1.15 8.51
N ILE A 263 6.56 -0.36 7.47
CA ILE A 263 7.40 -0.26 6.26
C ILE A 263 7.87 1.18 6.11
N ASN A 264 9.17 1.41 6.31
CA ASN A 264 9.75 2.75 6.29
C ASN A 264 10.59 2.95 5.03
N PHE A 265 10.25 3.96 4.23
CA PHE A 265 11.08 4.44 3.14
C PHE A 265 11.91 5.63 3.65
N THR A 266 13.19 5.36 3.93
CA THR A 266 14.13 6.35 4.50
C THR A 266 15.16 6.83 3.47
N GLY A 267 15.01 6.42 2.21
CA GLY A 267 15.85 6.79 1.08
C GLY A 267 15.26 6.25 -0.22
N ASP A 268 16.01 6.38 -1.32
CA ASP A 268 15.49 6.04 -2.65
C ASP A 268 15.18 4.55 -2.80
N MET A 269 14.10 4.24 -3.52
CA MET A 269 13.76 2.91 -3.99
C MET A 269 13.45 2.96 -5.48
N THR A 270 14.11 2.13 -6.27
CA THR A 270 13.82 1.96 -7.69
C THR A 270 13.43 0.51 -7.97
N LEU A 271 12.25 0.33 -8.55
CA LEU A 271 11.83 -0.94 -9.12
C LEU A 271 12.05 -0.94 -10.63
N ALA A 272 12.45 -2.08 -11.20
CA ALA A 272 12.56 -2.23 -12.64
C ALA A 272 11.22 -1.98 -13.36
N SER A 273 11.30 -1.49 -14.59
CA SER A 273 10.11 -1.13 -15.37
C SER A 273 9.17 -2.32 -15.61
N GLY A 274 7.87 -2.04 -15.62
CA GLY A 274 6.78 -2.99 -15.77
C GLY A 274 6.54 -3.88 -14.55
N LYS A 275 7.38 -3.81 -13.51
CA LYS A 275 7.22 -4.61 -12.29
C LYS A 275 6.25 -3.96 -11.32
N ILE A 276 5.82 -4.75 -10.34
CA ILE A 276 4.86 -4.36 -9.31
C ILE A 276 5.57 -4.28 -7.96
N LEU A 277 5.46 -3.11 -7.32
CA LEU A 277 5.75 -2.95 -5.90
C LEU A 277 4.46 -3.14 -5.13
N THR A 278 4.39 -4.17 -4.29
CA THR A 278 3.30 -4.36 -3.33
C THR A 278 3.79 -3.95 -1.94
N VAL A 279 3.17 -2.93 -1.36
CA VAL A 279 3.41 -2.50 0.02
C VAL A 279 2.26 -3.01 0.86
N ASN A 280 2.51 -4.05 1.65
CA ASN A 280 1.53 -4.64 2.56
C ASN A 280 1.90 -4.38 4.02
N ALA A 281 1.45 -3.22 4.54
CA ALA A 281 1.73 -2.83 5.91
C ALA A 281 0.54 -3.10 6.83
N LEU A 282 0.76 -3.79 7.95
CA LEU A 282 -0.32 -4.04 8.93
C LEU A 282 -0.64 -2.79 9.76
N GLN A 283 0.37 -2.01 10.15
CA GLN A 283 0.17 -0.77 10.92
C GLN A 283 0.41 0.48 10.09
N ASP A 284 1.53 0.57 9.38
CA ASP A 284 1.78 1.74 8.55
C ASP A 284 2.90 1.54 7.54
N ALA A 285 2.83 2.33 6.46
CA ALA A 285 3.97 2.61 5.61
C ALA A 285 4.23 4.10 5.61
N ARG A 286 5.48 4.51 5.85
CA ARG A 286 5.88 5.91 5.96
C ARG A 286 7.08 6.21 5.10
N GLN A 287 7.04 7.33 4.40
CA GLN A 287 8.16 7.87 3.66
C GLN A 287 8.74 9.09 4.39
N THR A 288 9.94 8.94 4.92
CA THR A 288 10.63 10.04 5.62
C THR A 288 11.60 10.77 4.69
N ALA A 289 12.17 10.08 3.70
CA ALA A 289 13.09 10.64 2.73
C ALA A 289 13.13 9.81 1.43
N GLY A 290 13.83 10.35 0.43
CA GLY A 290 14.04 9.73 -0.87
C GLY A 290 12.79 9.65 -1.74
N LYS A 291 12.96 9.10 -2.93
CA LYS A 291 11.88 8.88 -3.91
C LYS A 291 11.61 7.40 -4.14
N ILE A 292 10.35 7.07 -4.37
CA ILE A 292 9.92 5.75 -4.84
C ILE A 292 9.67 5.86 -6.34
N LYS A 293 10.41 5.06 -7.12
CA LYS A 293 10.25 4.96 -8.57
C LYS A 293 9.73 3.58 -8.91
N THR A 294 8.49 3.50 -9.38
CA THR A 294 7.83 2.26 -9.81
C THR A 294 6.73 2.53 -10.82
N ASP A 295 6.60 1.66 -11.81
CA ASP A 295 5.50 1.76 -12.78
C ASP A 295 4.17 1.35 -12.17
N ASN A 296 4.18 0.43 -11.18
CA ASN A 296 2.98 -0.07 -10.53
C ASN A 296 3.18 -0.15 -9.02
N LEU A 297 2.31 0.51 -8.28
CA LEU A 297 2.28 0.49 -6.82
C LEU A 297 0.93 -0.04 -6.34
N ALA A 298 0.95 -1.25 -5.79
CA ALA A 298 -0.16 -1.83 -5.04
C ALA A 298 0.05 -1.55 -3.55
N VAL A 299 -0.93 -0.90 -2.92
CA VAL A 299 -0.91 -0.63 -1.49
C VAL A 299 -2.01 -1.44 -0.83
N ILE A 300 -1.63 -2.28 0.13
CA ILE A 300 -2.57 -3.05 0.94
C ILE A 300 -2.29 -2.72 2.40
N SER A 301 -3.35 -2.48 3.15
CA SER A 301 -3.25 -2.50 4.60
C SER A 301 -4.22 -3.53 5.15
N SER A 302 -3.69 -4.50 5.89
CA SER A 302 -4.47 -5.55 6.54
C SER A 302 -5.00 -5.10 7.90
N SER A 303 -5.55 -3.89 8.01
CA SER A 303 -6.30 -3.51 9.22
C SER A 303 -7.56 -4.36 9.39
N LEU A 304 -8.00 -5.06 8.34
CA LEU A 304 -8.89 -6.22 8.44
C LEU A 304 -8.07 -7.49 8.75
N ASN A 305 -8.31 -8.07 9.91
CA ASN A 305 -8.13 -9.51 10.08
C ASN A 305 -8.97 -10.24 9.01
N ARG A 306 -8.53 -11.42 8.57
CA ARG A 306 -9.28 -12.22 7.57
C ARG A 306 -10.71 -12.58 8.02
N ASP A 307 -11.02 -12.45 9.30
CA ASP A 307 -12.33 -12.64 9.92
C ASP A 307 -13.21 -11.37 9.94
N GLY A 308 -12.74 -10.26 9.36
CA GLY A 308 -13.48 -9.00 9.29
C GLY A 308 -13.34 -8.10 10.53
N SER A 309 -12.55 -8.49 11.54
CA SER A 309 -12.28 -7.63 12.70
C SER A 309 -11.20 -6.58 12.40
N VAL A 310 -11.34 -5.39 13.00
CA VAL A 310 -10.49 -4.22 12.74
C VAL A 310 -9.41 -4.14 13.81
N ALA A 311 -8.14 -4.16 13.41
CA ALA A 311 -7.05 -3.73 14.28
C ALA A 311 -7.14 -2.20 14.42
N ALA A 312 -7.49 -1.71 15.61
CA ALA A 312 -7.67 -0.29 15.87
C ALA A 312 -6.41 0.52 15.46
N ALA A 313 -6.60 1.57 14.65
CA ALA A 313 -5.58 2.53 14.21
C ALA A 313 -4.42 2.01 13.33
N GLY A 314 -4.48 0.78 12.82
CA GLY A 314 -3.53 0.27 11.83
C GLY A 314 -3.96 0.57 10.39
N GLY A 315 -2.98 0.67 9.49
CA GLY A 315 -3.19 0.62 8.05
C GLY A 315 -3.03 1.93 7.27
N SER A 316 -2.43 2.96 7.87
CA SER A 316 -2.23 4.25 7.21
C SER A 316 -0.98 4.25 6.33
N ILE A 317 -1.09 4.78 5.12
CA ILE A 317 -0.02 4.78 4.14
C ILE A 317 0.29 6.23 3.75
N THR A 318 1.52 6.67 4.02
CA THR A 318 1.98 8.03 3.75
C THR A 318 3.27 7.99 2.94
N LEU A 319 3.12 8.17 1.63
CA LEU A 319 4.19 8.22 0.62
C LEU A 319 4.14 9.59 -0.08
N ASP A 320 4.51 10.64 0.66
CA ASP A 320 4.19 12.04 0.36
C ASP A 320 5.38 12.86 -0.19
N LYS A 321 6.45 12.20 -0.63
CA LYS A 321 7.60 12.86 -1.28
C LYS A 321 7.44 12.88 -2.81
N ASP A 322 8.44 13.42 -3.49
CA ASP A 322 8.44 13.58 -4.95
C ASP A 322 8.70 12.24 -5.66
N ASN A 323 7.70 11.36 -5.62
CA ASN A 323 7.78 10.02 -6.20
C ASN A 323 7.58 10.03 -7.72
N GLU A 324 7.99 8.93 -8.35
CA GLU A 324 7.74 8.61 -9.76
C GLU A 324 6.93 7.30 -9.81
N ILE A 325 5.64 7.40 -9.47
CA ILE A 325 4.69 6.28 -9.46
C ILE A 325 3.82 6.35 -10.73
N GLY A 326 3.75 5.26 -11.49
CA GLY A 326 2.86 5.16 -12.65
C GLY A 326 1.40 4.93 -12.25
N THR A 327 1.06 3.66 -12.05
CA THR A 327 -0.27 3.21 -11.64
C THR A 327 -0.32 2.98 -10.13
N LEU A 328 -1.38 3.50 -9.49
CA LEU A 328 -1.72 3.26 -8.09
C LEU A 328 -3.01 2.45 -8.01
N ALA A 329 -2.98 1.37 -7.21
CA ALA A 329 -4.17 0.68 -6.74
C ALA A 329 -4.02 0.44 -5.23
N ALA A 330 -5.05 0.76 -4.44
CA ALA A 330 -4.94 0.73 -2.99
C ALA A 330 -6.21 0.21 -2.31
N ASP A 331 -6.02 -0.63 -1.28
CA ASP A 331 -7.04 -1.05 -0.33
C ASP A 331 -6.43 -0.96 1.08
N ALA A 332 -6.65 0.18 1.73
CA ALA A 332 -5.97 0.54 2.97
C ALA A 332 -6.93 1.24 3.95
N TYR A 333 -6.48 1.47 5.19
CA TYR A 333 -7.26 2.30 6.11
C TYR A 333 -7.28 3.75 5.64
N ALA A 334 -6.10 4.35 5.41
CA ALA A 334 -5.93 5.70 4.87
C ALA A 334 -4.79 5.73 3.84
N VAL A 335 -4.90 6.60 2.84
CA VAL A 335 -3.97 6.70 1.71
C VAL A 335 -3.53 8.14 1.53
N ASN A 336 -2.23 8.42 1.60
CA ASN A 336 -1.62 9.69 1.23
C ASN A 336 -0.45 9.41 0.29
N VAL A 337 -0.62 9.72 -1.00
CA VAL A 337 0.38 9.47 -2.04
C VAL A 337 0.62 10.73 -2.85
N LYS A 338 1.89 11.14 -2.92
CA LYS A 338 2.37 12.17 -3.83
C LYS A 338 3.25 11.54 -4.90
N SER A 339 3.10 11.97 -6.15
CA SER A 339 3.91 11.55 -7.29
C SER A 339 3.89 12.65 -8.36
N ASN A 340 4.81 12.65 -9.32
CA ASN A 340 4.76 13.57 -10.45
C ASN A 340 3.51 13.35 -11.33
N LYS A 341 3.15 12.09 -11.55
CA LYS A 341 1.94 11.64 -12.25
C LYS A 341 1.28 10.51 -11.48
N LEU A 342 -0.01 10.27 -11.69
CA LEU A 342 -0.73 9.11 -11.14
C LEU A 342 -1.79 8.60 -12.11
N THR A 343 -1.82 7.28 -12.30
CA THR A 343 -2.96 6.58 -12.89
C THR A 343 -3.66 5.77 -11.82
N ILE A 344 -4.92 6.09 -11.51
CA ILE A 344 -5.76 5.26 -10.65
C ILE A 344 -6.31 4.12 -11.48
N GLY A 345 -5.86 2.90 -11.20
CA GLY A 345 -6.10 1.74 -12.07
C GLY A 345 -6.24 0.43 -11.31
N THR A 346 -6.03 -0.67 -12.04
CA THR A 346 -6.11 -2.03 -11.51
C THR A 346 -4.72 -2.66 -11.46
N ILE A 347 -4.39 -3.28 -10.33
CA ILE A 347 -3.15 -4.04 -10.17
C ILE A 347 -3.49 -5.40 -9.56
N THR A 348 -2.95 -6.47 -10.16
CA THR A 348 -3.00 -7.82 -9.57
C THR A 348 -1.67 -8.10 -8.88
N THR A 349 -1.69 -8.29 -7.57
CA THR A 349 -0.47 -8.53 -6.81
C THR A 349 0.18 -9.86 -7.19
N PRO A 350 1.52 -9.99 -7.10
CA PRO A 350 2.21 -11.21 -7.53
C PRO A 350 1.74 -12.47 -6.78
N SER A 351 1.65 -13.59 -7.51
CA SER A 351 1.43 -14.91 -6.91
C SER A 351 2.66 -15.42 -6.16
N GLY A 352 2.48 -16.35 -5.23
CA GLY A 352 3.57 -17.00 -4.51
C GLY A 352 4.13 -16.21 -3.32
N ALA A 353 3.65 -14.99 -3.05
CA ALA A 353 3.84 -14.35 -1.76
C ALA A 353 3.12 -15.16 -0.65
N PRO A 354 3.56 -15.08 0.61
CA PRO A 354 2.83 -15.64 1.74
C PRO A 354 1.43 -15.04 1.90
N VAL A 355 1.22 -13.79 1.46
CA VAL A 355 -0.12 -13.19 1.35
C VAL A 355 -0.73 -13.58 -0.01
N PRO A 356 -1.97 -14.10 -0.05
CA PRO A 356 -2.59 -14.49 -1.31
C PRO A 356 -2.67 -13.32 -2.30
N SER A 357 -2.26 -13.60 -3.54
CA SER A 357 -2.43 -12.69 -4.67
C SER A 357 -3.90 -12.28 -4.81
N ARG A 358 -4.14 -11.00 -5.11
CA ARG A 358 -5.47 -10.45 -5.39
C ARG A 358 -5.38 -9.32 -6.41
N THR A 359 -6.49 -9.06 -7.07
CA THR A 359 -6.68 -7.88 -7.93
C THR A 359 -7.28 -6.76 -7.09
N ILE A 360 -6.62 -5.59 -7.12
CA ILE A 360 -7.07 -4.36 -6.49
C ILE A 360 -7.45 -3.40 -7.62
N SER A 361 -8.65 -2.83 -7.56
CA SER A 361 -9.12 -1.85 -8.54
C SER A 361 -9.39 -0.52 -7.84
N GLY A 362 -8.72 0.53 -8.32
CA GLY A 362 -8.90 1.88 -7.79
C GLY A 362 -8.24 2.12 -6.44
N VAL A 363 -8.72 3.14 -5.74
CA VAL A 363 -8.25 3.49 -4.38
C VAL A 363 -9.42 3.43 -3.41
N LYS A 364 -9.27 2.64 -2.35
CA LYS A 364 -10.28 2.41 -1.33
C LYS A 364 -9.73 2.70 0.07
N ALA A 365 -10.48 3.46 0.87
CA ALA A 365 -10.13 3.80 2.26
C ALA A 365 -11.31 3.63 3.23
N GLY A 366 -11.01 3.35 4.51
CA GLY A 366 -11.98 3.46 5.63
C GLY A 366 -13.19 2.50 5.57
N VAL A 367 -12.98 1.24 5.18
CA VAL A 367 -14.09 0.36 4.76
C VAL A 367 -14.83 -0.37 5.87
N ASN A 368 -14.38 -0.34 7.13
CA ASN A 368 -15.07 -0.96 8.26
C ASN A 368 -14.64 -0.29 9.59
N GLY A 369 -15.56 0.36 10.30
CA GLY A 369 -15.35 0.91 11.65
C GLY A 369 -15.88 2.34 11.86
N ALA A 370 -15.88 2.80 13.11
CA ALA A 370 -16.28 4.16 13.50
C ALA A 370 -15.33 5.26 13.01
N ASN A 371 -14.13 4.89 12.53
CA ASN A 371 -13.11 5.84 12.10
C ASN A 371 -13.02 5.86 10.57
N LYS A 372 -12.98 7.08 10.01
CA LYS A 372 -13.03 7.35 8.58
C LYS A 372 -11.63 7.69 8.08
N GLY A 373 -10.97 6.77 7.37
CA GLY A 373 -9.66 7.04 6.79
C GLY A 373 -9.74 7.95 5.56
N ASN A 374 -8.80 8.89 5.46
CA ASN A 374 -8.73 9.86 4.37
C ASN A 374 -7.99 9.31 3.15
N ILE A 375 -8.30 9.86 1.99
CA ILE A 375 -7.56 9.69 0.75
C ILE A 375 -7.01 11.06 0.35
N LYS A 376 -5.69 11.17 0.24
CA LYS A 376 -4.98 12.33 -0.30
C LYS A 376 -4.10 11.89 -1.46
N LEU A 377 -4.37 12.43 -2.64
CA LEU A 377 -3.61 12.14 -3.85
C LEU A 377 -3.07 13.46 -4.40
N ALA A 378 -1.75 13.52 -4.61
CA ALA A 378 -1.08 14.69 -5.14
C ALA A 378 -0.27 14.34 -6.38
N ALA A 379 -0.60 14.97 -7.51
CA ALA A 379 0.10 14.83 -8.79
C ALA A 379 -0.20 16.02 -9.70
N ASP A 380 0.70 16.28 -10.65
CA ASP A 380 0.45 17.31 -11.67
C ASP A 380 -0.29 16.75 -12.89
N GLU A 381 -0.41 15.41 -12.97
CA GLU A 381 -1.20 14.71 -13.96
C GLU A 381 -1.89 13.50 -13.28
N MET A 382 -3.22 13.42 -13.40
CA MET A 382 -3.99 12.29 -12.89
C MET A 382 -4.90 11.71 -13.97
N THR A 383 -4.93 10.38 -14.07
CA THR A 383 -5.88 9.64 -14.91
C THR A 383 -6.64 8.63 -14.06
N PHE A 384 -7.95 8.50 -14.26
CA PHE A 384 -8.80 7.59 -13.50
C PHE A 384 -9.41 6.52 -14.41
N SER A 385 -8.70 5.40 -14.56
CA SER A 385 -9.27 4.19 -15.18
C SER A 385 -10.26 3.51 -14.24
N GLU A 386 -9.97 3.55 -12.94
CA GLU A 386 -10.80 2.99 -11.87
C GLU A 386 -11.28 4.07 -10.89
N ALA A 387 -12.19 3.67 -10.00
CA ALA A 387 -12.83 4.57 -9.04
C ALA A 387 -11.99 4.82 -7.77
N VAL A 388 -12.31 5.92 -7.09
CA VAL A 388 -11.90 6.20 -5.71
C VAL A 388 -13.13 6.16 -4.80
N SER A 389 -12.99 5.51 -3.64
CA SER A 389 -14.10 5.37 -2.69
C SER A 389 -13.58 5.37 -1.24
N GLY A 390 -14.31 6.02 -0.35
CA GLY A 390 -13.97 6.05 1.06
C GLY A 390 -15.07 6.66 1.91
N LYS A 391 -14.80 6.77 3.22
CA LYS A 391 -15.71 7.40 4.19
C LYS A 391 -15.15 8.68 4.81
N GLY A 392 -13.84 8.90 4.73
CA GLY A 392 -13.17 10.11 5.23
C GLY A 392 -13.20 11.25 4.23
N ALA A 393 -12.22 12.14 4.32
CA ALA A 393 -12.02 13.19 3.33
C ALA A 393 -11.30 12.64 2.08
N LEU A 394 -11.65 13.18 0.92
CA LEU A 394 -10.87 13.04 -0.32
C LEU A 394 -10.18 14.37 -0.63
N GLU A 395 -8.86 14.37 -0.80
CA GLU A 395 -8.07 15.52 -1.24
C GLU A 395 -7.39 15.18 -2.57
N LEU A 396 -7.69 15.95 -3.61
CA LEU A 396 -7.00 15.88 -4.92
C LEU A 396 -6.23 17.18 -5.14
N GLU A 397 -4.91 17.08 -5.17
CA GLU A 397 -4.02 18.25 -5.15
C GLU A 397 -2.94 18.19 -6.23
N GLN A 398 -2.42 19.35 -6.60
CA GLN A 398 -1.22 19.46 -7.41
C GLN A 398 0.01 19.02 -6.61
N ALA A 399 0.92 18.27 -7.24
CA ALA A 399 2.17 17.89 -6.58
C ALA A 399 3.15 19.06 -6.51
N THR A 400 3.24 19.84 -7.59
CA THR A 400 4.16 20.97 -7.72
C THR A 400 3.50 22.27 -7.26
N ALA A 401 4.26 23.05 -6.48
CA ALA A 401 3.83 24.34 -5.99
C ALA A 401 3.58 25.31 -7.14
N GLY A 402 2.42 25.99 -7.12
CA GLY A 402 2.06 26.98 -8.14
C GLY A 402 1.49 26.42 -9.44
N THR A 403 1.41 25.09 -9.59
CA THR A 403 0.73 24.46 -10.72
C THR A 403 -0.77 24.72 -10.65
N ASP A 404 -1.38 25.07 -11.78
CA ASP A 404 -2.82 25.26 -11.89
C ASP A 404 -3.58 23.93 -11.74
N ILE A 405 -4.83 24.00 -11.30
CA ILE A 405 -5.78 22.89 -11.35
C ILE A 405 -6.96 23.27 -12.25
N ASN A 406 -7.36 22.35 -13.12
CA ASN A 406 -8.44 22.50 -14.07
C ASN A 406 -9.52 21.47 -13.74
N ILE A 407 -10.71 21.93 -13.35
CA ILE A 407 -11.82 21.08 -12.90
C ILE A 407 -12.93 21.14 -13.94
N GLY A 408 -13.30 20.00 -14.51
CA GLY A 408 -14.32 19.87 -15.54
C GLY A 408 -13.92 20.37 -16.94
N LYS A 409 -12.67 20.80 -17.11
CA LYS A 409 -12.12 21.30 -18.37
C LYS A 409 -10.65 20.91 -18.54
N SER A 410 -10.18 20.88 -19.79
CA SER A 410 -8.76 20.71 -20.10
C SER A 410 -7.96 21.99 -19.81
N GLY A 411 -6.71 21.84 -19.39
CA GLY A 411 -5.76 22.93 -19.25
C GLY A 411 -4.35 22.42 -18.93
N THR A 412 -3.43 23.36 -18.70
CA THR A 412 -2.07 23.05 -18.20
C THR A 412 -2.10 22.84 -16.70
N GLY A 413 -1.30 21.90 -16.20
CA GLY A 413 -1.32 21.49 -14.79
C GLY A 413 -2.29 20.32 -14.54
N LEU A 414 -2.71 20.15 -13.28
CA LEU A 414 -3.58 19.04 -12.92
C LEU A 414 -4.95 19.21 -13.58
N THR A 415 -5.39 18.22 -14.34
CA THR A 415 -6.73 18.21 -14.95
C THR A 415 -7.60 17.13 -14.32
N LEU A 416 -8.75 17.53 -13.79
CA LEU A 416 -9.79 16.67 -13.25
C LEU A 416 -11.02 16.75 -14.16
N GLY A 417 -11.27 15.73 -14.97
CA GLY A 417 -12.37 15.70 -15.94
C GLY A 417 -13.76 15.75 -15.28
N ALA A 418 -14.77 16.24 -16.03
CA ALA A 418 -16.15 16.29 -15.54
C ALA A 418 -16.76 14.91 -15.29
N ASP A 419 -16.28 13.90 -16.04
CA ASP A 419 -16.67 12.50 -15.95
C ASP A 419 -16.22 11.83 -14.63
N LEU A 420 -15.32 12.45 -13.87
CA LEU A 420 -14.92 11.96 -12.56
C LEU A 420 -16.04 12.07 -11.53
N PHE A 421 -16.88 13.10 -11.66
CA PHE A 421 -17.90 13.46 -10.68
C PHE A 421 -19.25 12.76 -10.95
N GLY A 422 -20.25 13.00 -10.10
CA GLY A 422 -21.58 12.40 -10.21
C GLY A 422 -21.66 10.95 -9.72
N GLY A 423 -20.72 10.50 -8.88
CA GLY A 423 -20.65 9.12 -8.42
C GLY A 423 -19.98 8.15 -9.41
N ASN A 424 -19.38 8.68 -10.49
CA ASN A 424 -18.76 7.90 -11.56
C ASN A 424 -17.42 7.30 -11.14
N LYS A 425 -16.34 8.10 -11.12
CA LYS A 425 -15.02 7.67 -10.65
C LYS A 425 -14.78 8.08 -9.21
N ILE A 426 -15.18 9.28 -8.81
CA ILE A 426 -15.29 9.67 -7.41
C ILE A 426 -16.64 9.17 -6.92
N LYS A 427 -16.63 8.13 -6.08
CA LYS A 427 -17.85 7.55 -5.51
C LYS A 427 -18.41 8.44 -4.40
N ASP A 428 -19.72 8.33 -4.22
CA ASP A 428 -20.45 8.92 -3.09
C ASP A 428 -20.01 8.30 -1.75
N GLY A 429 -20.19 9.06 -0.67
CA GLY A 429 -20.03 8.62 0.71
C GLY A 429 -18.81 9.18 1.43
N PHE A 430 -18.09 10.12 0.80
CA PHE A 430 -17.02 10.86 1.46
C PHE A 430 -17.61 11.84 2.48
N GLU A 431 -16.88 12.11 3.56
CA GLU A 431 -17.28 13.17 4.50
C GLU A 431 -17.17 14.55 3.84
N HIS A 432 -16.10 14.74 3.05
CA HIS A 432 -15.85 15.97 2.32
C HIS A 432 -14.87 15.72 1.18
N VAL A 433 -15.00 16.46 0.08
CA VAL A 433 -14.09 16.44 -1.07
C VAL A 433 -13.39 17.78 -1.18
N TYR A 434 -12.07 17.79 -1.23
CA TYR A 434 -11.23 18.98 -1.43
C TYR A 434 -10.52 18.88 -2.77
N LEU A 435 -10.70 19.90 -3.60
CA LEU A 435 -10.08 20.04 -4.92
C LEU A 435 -9.13 21.25 -4.88
N GLY A 436 -7.83 20.99 -5.05
CA GLY A 436 -6.78 21.99 -4.90
C GLY A 436 -6.25 22.13 -3.47
N ARG A 437 -5.26 23.01 -3.28
CA ARG A 437 -4.47 23.14 -2.04
C ARG A 437 -4.30 24.60 -1.61
N GLN A 438 -4.19 24.85 -0.31
CA GLN A 438 -4.23 26.21 0.28
C GLN A 438 -2.86 26.85 0.53
N ASP A 439 -1.76 26.15 0.31
CA ASP A 439 -0.40 26.62 0.63
C ASP A 439 0.32 27.27 -0.57
N VAL A 440 -0.20 27.12 -1.80
CA VAL A 440 0.46 27.59 -3.03
C VAL A 440 -0.52 28.24 -4.01
N SER A 441 -0.05 29.25 -4.77
CA SER A 441 -0.89 30.20 -5.51
C SER A 441 -1.30 29.79 -6.93
N GLY A 442 -1.33 28.50 -7.25
CA GLY A 442 -1.81 28.04 -8.56
C GLY A 442 -3.26 28.44 -8.80
N LYS A 443 -3.64 28.78 -10.03
CA LYS A 443 -5.03 29.10 -10.36
C LYS A 443 -5.89 27.85 -10.29
N VAL A 444 -7.14 28.04 -9.93
CA VAL A 444 -8.19 27.02 -10.05
C VAL A 444 -9.11 27.44 -11.18
N ASN A 445 -9.07 26.72 -12.29
CA ASN A 445 -9.94 26.94 -13.44
C ASN A 445 -11.07 25.93 -13.42
N VAL A 446 -12.32 26.38 -13.45
CA VAL A 446 -13.51 25.53 -13.42
C VAL A 446 -14.29 25.72 -14.71
N GLY A 447 -14.80 24.61 -15.26
CA GLY A 447 -15.62 24.58 -16.47
C GLY A 447 -16.45 23.29 -16.57
N GLY A 448 -17.27 23.19 -17.61
CA GLY A 448 -18.09 22.00 -17.87
C GLY A 448 -19.22 21.77 -16.85
N THR A 449 -19.88 20.61 -16.94
CA THR A 449 -20.98 20.23 -16.03
C THR A 449 -20.46 19.33 -14.92
N LEU A 450 -20.54 19.79 -13.68
CA LEU A 450 -20.01 19.16 -12.48
C LEU A 450 -21.15 18.79 -11.54
N ASN A 451 -21.25 17.52 -11.16
CA ASN A 451 -22.25 17.04 -10.22
C ASN A 451 -21.55 16.51 -8.96
N PHE A 452 -21.56 17.27 -7.88
CA PHE A 452 -20.99 16.85 -6.61
C PHE A 452 -22.06 16.10 -5.80
N VAL A 453 -21.70 14.89 -5.34
CA VAL A 453 -22.58 14.01 -4.56
C VAL A 453 -22.25 14.05 -3.06
N ASP A 454 -21.11 14.63 -2.70
CA ASP A 454 -20.66 14.90 -1.33
C ASP A 454 -20.37 16.39 -1.14
N ALA A 455 -20.23 16.84 0.11
CA ALA A 455 -19.79 18.21 0.42
C ALA A 455 -18.42 18.48 -0.22
N THR A 456 -18.28 19.62 -0.91
CA THR A 456 -17.10 19.90 -1.74
C THR A 456 -16.53 21.28 -1.47
N THR A 457 -15.21 21.36 -1.35
CA THR A 457 -14.45 22.61 -1.34
C THR A 457 -13.53 22.67 -2.56
N ILE A 458 -13.65 23.73 -3.34
CA ILE A 458 -12.69 24.09 -4.37
C ILE A 458 -11.82 25.21 -3.80
N ARG A 459 -10.50 24.97 -3.71
CA ARG A 459 -9.60 25.86 -2.97
C ARG A 459 -8.27 26.15 -3.65
N THR A 460 -7.75 27.33 -3.36
CA THR A 460 -6.38 27.77 -3.63
C THR A 460 -5.87 28.62 -2.46
N LYS A 461 -4.65 29.16 -2.56
CA LYS A 461 -4.03 29.98 -1.52
C LYS A 461 -4.90 31.22 -1.18
N PRO A 462 -5.33 31.40 0.09
CA PRO A 462 -6.24 32.49 0.48
C PRO A 462 -5.74 33.92 0.22
N ASP A 463 -4.43 34.14 0.18
CA ASP A 463 -3.80 35.47 0.07
C ASP A 463 -3.25 35.80 -1.33
N ALA A 464 -3.27 34.84 -2.27
CA ALA A 464 -2.72 35.04 -3.62
C ALA A 464 -3.44 34.26 -4.74
N GLY A 465 -4.14 33.17 -4.43
CA GLY A 465 -4.74 32.29 -5.43
C GLY A 465 -6.05 32.81 -6.00
N THR A 466 -6.37 32.42 -7.24
CA THR A 466 -7.62 32.80 -7.91
C THR A 466 -8.45 31.55 -8.25
N VAL A 467 -9.75 31.63 -8.01
CA VAL A 467 -10.76 30.66 -8.46
C VAL A 467 -11.55 31.30 -9.60
N ASP A 468 -11.48 30.72 -10.79
CA ASP A 468 -12.11 31.21 -12.02
C ASP A 468 -13.14 30.19 -12.52
N LEU A 469 -14.42 30.54 -12.51
CA LEU A 469 -15.50 29.76 -13.14
C LEU A 469 -15.78 30.33 -14.52
N ASP A 470 -15.46 29.58 -15.58
CA ASP A 470 -15.69 30.03 -16.95
C ASP A 470 -17.16 29.89 -17.38
N ALA A 471 -17.50 30.44 -18.55
CA ALA A 471 -18.87 30.52 -19.07
C ALA A 471 -19.54 29.14 -19.30
N SER A 472 -18.75 28.06 -19.34
CA SER A 472 -19.27 26.69 -19.49
C SER A 472 -19.60 26.01 -18.17
N THR A 473 -19.19 26.60 -17.04
CA THR A 473 -19.33 26.02 -15.71
C THR A 473 -20.79 25.84 -15.33
N LYS A 474 -21.17 24.61 -14.97
CA LYS A 474 -22.47 24.26 -14.38
C LYS A 474 -22.24 23.33 -13.20
N ILE A 475 -22.25 23.87 -11.99
CA ILE A 475 -22.08 23.09 -10.76
C ILE A 475 -23.45 22.76 -10.17
N ASN A 476 -23.73 21.48 -9.94
CA ASN A 476 -24.84 21.01 -9.13
C ASN A 476 -24.31 20.22 -7.93
N THR A 477 -24.79 20.50 -6.73
CA THR A 477 -24.29 19.81 -5.52
C THR A 477 -25.27 18.75 -4.97
N ASN A 478 -26.41 18.57 -5.62
CA ASN A 478 -27.48 17.67 -5.16
C ASN A 478 -27.91 17.91 -3.69
N GLY A 479 -27.87 19.16 -3.23
CA GLY A 479 -28.22 19.52 -1.84
C GLY A 479 -27.04 19.47 -0.86
N ASN A 480 -25.83 19.16 -1.31
CA ASN A 480 -24.62 19.21 -0.48
C ASN A 480 -24.01 20.62 -0.44
N ALA A 481 -23.21 20.88 0.60
CA ALA A 481 -22.50 22.14 0.74
C ALA A 481 -21.40 22.31 -0.33
N LEU A 482 -21.21 23.54 -0.80
CA LEU A 482 -20.12 23.93 -1.68
C LEU A 482 -19.38 25.14 -1.12
N ASN A 483 -18.06 25.01 -1.03
CA ASN A 483 -17.18 26.12 -0.68
C ASN A 483 -16.26 26.47 -1.86
N LEU A 484 -16.17 27.75 -2.19
CA LEU A 484 -15.22 28.32 -3.14
C LEU A 484 -14.26 29.22 -2.36
N GLU A 485 -12.99 28.83 -2.30
CA GLU A 485 -11.99 29.45 -1.41
C GLU A 485 -10.75 29.90 -2.19
N GLY A 486 -10.41 31.19 -2.11
CA GLY A 486 -9.21 31.75 -2.72
C GLY A 486 -9.03 33.22 -2.35
N ASN A 487 -8.01 33.88 -2.85
CA ASN A 487 -7.90 35.34 -2.70
C ASN A 487 -8.91 36.07 -3.58
N LYS A 488 -9.06 35.59 -4.82
CA LYS A 488 -10.00 36.13 -5.80
C LYS A 488 -10.96 35.04 -6.25
N LEU A 489 -12.21 35.40 -6.45
CA LEU A 489 -13.22 34.55 -7.05
C LEU A 489 -13.88 35.29 -8.22
N ASN A 490 -13.72 34.76 -9.43
CA ASN A 490 -14.34 35.31 -10.63
C ASN A 490 -15.33 34.31 -11.22
N THR A 491 -16.47 34.80 -11.68
CA THR A 491 -17.41 34.00 -12.45
C THR A 491 -17.77 34.70 -13.75
N ALA A 492 -17.69 33.98 -14.86
CA ALA A 492 -18.02 34.51 -16.17
C ALA A 492 -19.54 34.45 -16.44
N THR A 493 -20.02 35.33 -17.31
CA THR A 493 -21.41 35.27 -17.82
C THR A 493 -21.70 33.89 -18.42
N GLY A 494 -22.81 33.28 -18.03
CA GLY A 494 -23.20 31.94 -18.46
C GLY A 494 -22.83 30.83 -17.47
N SER A 495 -21.92 31.09 -16.52
CA SER A 495 -21.65 30.13 -15.43
C SER A 495 -22.84 30.01 -14.48
N GLU A 496 -23.09 28.79 -14.00
CA GLU A 496 -24.20 28.44 -13.11
C GLU A 496 -23.71 27.59 -11.93
N VAL A 497 -24.13 27.94 -10.72
CA VAL A 497 -23.94 27.16 -9.49
C VAL A 497 -25.30 26.92 -8.86
N ASN A 498 -25.64 25.67 -8.60
CA ASN A 498 -26.87 25.28 -7.93
C ASN A 498 -26.56 24.38 -6.73
N THR A 499 -26.72 24.93 -5.53
CA THR A 499 -26.49 24.18 -4.28
C THR A 499 -27.74 23.48 -3.76
N GLY A 500 -28.92 23.70 -4.35
CA GLY A 500 -30.18 23.18 -3.82
C GLY A 500 -30.35 23.51 -2.34
N ALA A 501 -30.56 22.48 -1.51
CA ALA A 501 -30.66 22.60 -0.05
C ALA A 501 -29.30 22.61 0.69
N GLY A 502 -28.19 22.75 -0.03
CA GLY A 502 -26.85 22.89 0.54
C GLY A 502 -26.44 24.35 0.68
N ASP A 503 -25.57 24.63 1.65
CA ASP A 503 -25.01 25.96 1.84
C ASP A 503 -23.99 26.28 0.73
N LEU A 504 -23.94 27.55 0.32
CA LEU A 504 -22.88 28.08 -0.55
C LEU A 504 -21.97 28.97 0.29
N THR A 505 -20.68 28.68 0.31
CA THR A 505 -19.68 29.53 0.95
C THR A 505 -18.73 30.11 -0.09
N LEU A 506 -18.64 31.43 -0.13
CA LEU A 506 -17.65 32.18 -0.90
C LEU A 506 -16.65 32.79 0.08
N LYS A 507 -15.42 32.28 0.09
CA LYS A 507 -14.33 32.81 0.92
C LYS A 507 -13.28 33.46 0.03
N ALA A 508 -13.34 34.78 -0.11
CA ALA A 508 -12.46 35.55 -0.99
C ALA A 508 -12.28 37.00 -0.54
N ASP A 509 -11.15 37.60 -0.87
CA ASP A 509 -10.88 39.02 -0.62
C ASP A 509 -11.35 39.92 -1.76
N ALA A 510 -11.50 39.37 -2.96
CA ALA A 510 -12.12 40.04 -4.09
C ALA A 510 -13.06 39.08 -4.84
N VAL A 511 -14.22 39.60 -5.24
CA VAL A 511 -15.21 38.85 -6.01
C VAL A 511 -15.64 39.66 -7.24
N ASP A 512 -15.59 39.03 -8.42
CA ASP A 512 -16.17 39.55 -9.66
C ASP A 512 -17.17 38.53 -10.20
N LEU A 513 -18.45 38.74 -9.88
CA LEU A 513 -19.50 37.76 -10.13
C LEU A 513 -20.36 38.18 -11.33
N ASN A 514 -20.34 37.37 -12.38
CA ASN A 514 -21.19 37.55 -13.57
C ASN A 514 -22.03 36.30 -13.88
N GLY A 515 -21.78 35.19 -13.17
CA GLY A 515 -22.56 33.95 -13.22
C GLY A 515 -23.79 33.95 -12.31
N LYS A 516 -24.65 32.96 -12.49
CA LYS A 516 -25.85 32.75 -11.67
C LYS A 516 -25.57 31.72 -10.57
N MET A 517 -25.89 32.05 -9.33
CA MET A 517 -25.74 31.19 -8.16
C MET A 517 -27.09 31.04 -7.47
N THR A 518 -27.57 29.80 -7.36
CA THR A 518 -28.89 29.47 -6.81
C THR A 518 -28.76 28.50 -5.65
N GLY A 519 -29.56 28.70 -4.60
CA GLY A 519 -29.70 27.77 -3.48
C GLY A 519 -30.92 28.12 -2.65
N SER A 520 -31.22 27.31 -1.64
CA SER A 520 -32.37 27.52 -0.75
C SER A 520 -32.00 27.62 0.74
N LYS A 521 -30.71 27.46 1.11
CA LYS A 521 -30.24 27.62 2.50
C LYS A 521 -29.37 28.87 2.66
N ALA A 522 -28.25 28.75 3.38
CA ALA A 522 -27.38 29.87 3.69
C ALA A 522 -26.41 30.15 2.54
N LEU A 523 -26.28 31.43 2.20
CA LEU A 523 -25.15 31.95 1.46
C LEU A 523 -24.20 32.61 2.46
N ASN A 524 -22.98 32.11 2.54
CA ASN A 524 -21.93 32.64 3.40
C ASN A 524 -20.91 33.36 2.53
N ILE A 525 -20.68 34.64 2.77
CA ILE A 525 -19.69 35.45 2.06
C ILE A 525 -18.71 36.00 3.08
N LEU A 526 -17.48 35.48 3.09
CA LEU A 526 -16.47 35.86 4.07
C LEU A 526 -15.19 36.31 3.37
N PRO A 527 -14.45 37.25 3.98
CA PRO A 527 -13.11 37.53 3.51
C PRO A 527 -12.20 36.30 3.67
N ALA A 528 -11.24 36.15 2.76
CA ALA A 528 -10.21 35.12 2.87
C ALA A 528 -9.14 35.53 3.90
N THR A 529 -8.84 36.83 3.98
CA THR A 529 -7.94 37.43 4.96
C THR A 529 -8.75 38.10 6.07
N PRO A 530 -8.52 37.78 7.37
CA PRO A 530 -9.37 38.25 8.48
C PRO A 530 -9.57 39.78 8.56
N ASN A 531 -8.57 40.58 8.18
CA ASN A 531 -8.65 42.05 8.27
C ASN A 531 -9.12 42.72 6.97
N ARG A 532 -9.62 41.96 6.01
CA ARG A 532 -10.11 42.53 4.74
C ARG A 532 -11.37 43.37 5.01
N ASN A 533 -11.31 44.63 4.57
CA ASN A 533 -12.46 45.53 4.60
C ASN A 533 -13.59 44.99 3.73
N ILE A 534 -14.84 45.25 4.11
CA ILE A 534 -16.03 44.86 3.35
C ILE A 534 -16.74 46.12 2.86
N LYS A 535 -17.11 46.13 1.58
CA LYS A 535 -17.92 47.19 0.96
C LYS A 535 -19.25 46.61 0.51
N LEU A 536 -20.36 47.20 0.94
CA LEU A 536 -21.71 46.86 0.50
C LEU A 536 -22.23 47.94 -0.46
N GLY A 537 -22.72 47.52 -1.62
CA GLY A 537 -23.34 48.41 -2.62
C GLY A 537 -22.36 49.06 -3.59
N GLY A 538 -22.91 49.89 -4.48
CA GLY A 538 -22.22 50.49 -5.61
C GLY A 538 -22.06 49.52 -6.80
N ASP A 539 -21.36 49.99 -7.83
CA ASP A 539 -21.15 49.33 -9.11
C ASP A 539 -19.67 48.99 -9.41
N GLU A 540 -18.73 49.58 -8.66
CA GLU A 540 -17.29 49.36 -8.82
C GLU A 540 -16.65 48.48 -7.74
N ILE A 541 -15.79 47.56 -8.16
CA ILE A 541 -14.95 46.73 -7.29
C ILE A 541 -13.76 47.56 -6.78
N SER A 542 -13.62 47.66 -5.46
CA SER A 542 -12.47 48.28 -4.81
C SER A 542 -11.36 47.24 -4.56
N SER A 543 -10.12 47.55 -4.91
CA SER A 543 -8.98 46.62 -4.80
C SER A 543 -8.60 46.28 -3.36
N ASP A 544 -8.91 47.15 -2.39
CA ASP A 544 -8.60 47.04 -0.97
C ASP A 544 -9.76 46.49 -0.13
N LYS A 545 -10.90 46.16 -0.74
CA LYS A 545 -12.11 45.66 -0.05
C LYS A 545 -12.71 44.43 -0.74
N LEU A 546 -13.33 43.56 0.05
CA LEU A 546 -14.32 42.62 -0.47
C LEU A 546 -15.57 43.42 -0.86
N SER A 547 -15.73 43.65 -2.16
CA SER A 547 -16.79 44.51 -2.72
C SER A 547 -18.00 43.68 -3.10
N LEU A 548 -19.11 43.87 -2.40
CA LEU A 548 -20.39 43.20 -2.61
C LEU A 548 -21.36 44.19 -3.29
N LEU A 549 -21.36 44.17 -4.62
CA LEU A 549 -22.09 45.11 -5.46
C LEU A 549 -23.60 44.87 -5.41
N ASP A 550 -24.40 45.92 -5.63
CA ASP A 550 -25.86 45.83 -5.63
C ASP A 550 -26.37 44.83 -6.69
N LYS A 551 -25.72 44.82 -7.87
CA LYS A 551 -26.03 43.89 -8.96
C LYS A 551 -26.03 42.43 -8.51
N TYR A 552 -25.27 42.05 -7.48
CA TYR A 552 -25.21 40.66 -7.04
C TYR A 552 -26.51 40.19 -6.35
N PHE A 553 -27.29 41.12 -5.80
CA PHE A 553 -28.40 40.86 -4.88
C PHE A 553 -29.76 41.27 -5.45
N SER A 554 -29.79 42.29 -6.32
CA SER A 554 -31.01 42.94 -6.78
C SER A 554 -31.09 43.06 -8.32
N GLY A 555 -32.31 43.29 -8.82
CA GLY A 555 -32.59 43.41 -10.25
C GLY A 555 -32.80 42.07 -10.98
N SER A 556 -33.14 42.15 -12.27
CA SER A 556 -33.46 40.98 -13.10
C SER A 556 -32.26 40.09 -13.42
N ASN A 557 -31.06 40.66 -13.37
CA ASN A 557 -29.80 39.99 -13.71
C ASN A 557 -28.95 39.67 -12.49
N ARG A 558 -29.54 39.64 -11.28
CA ARG A 558 -28.79 39.38 -10.05
C ARG A 558 -28.07 38.03 -10.07
N GLN A 559 -27.01 37.93 -9.27
CA GLN A 559 -26.15 36.75 -9.25
C GLN A 559 -26.68 35.74 -8.24
N PHE A 560 -27.16 36.18 -7.08
CA PHE A 560 -27.68 35.30 -6.03
C PHE A 560 -29.20 35.14 -6.10
N TRP A 561 -29.69 33.90 -6.06
CA TRP A 561 -31.12 33.57 -6.12
C TRP A 561 -31.52 32.52 -5.09
N GLY A 562 -32.68 32.73 -4.46
CA GLY A 562 -33.38 31.72 -3.65
C GLY A 562 -32.89 31.54 -2.21
N TYR A 563 -31.74 32.12 -1.85
CA TYR A 563 -31.18 31.99 -0.50
C TYR A 563 -32.09 32.63 0.57
N GLU A 564 -32.32 31.90 1.66
CA GLU A 564 -33.15 32.35 2.78
C GLU A 564 -32.40 33.35 3.68
N ILE A 565 -31.11 33.07 3.90
CA ILE A 565 -30.23 33.84 4.79
C ILE A 565 -28.91 34.08 4.09
N ILE A 566 -28.43 35.32 4.16
CA ILE A 566 -27.10 35.69 3.70
C ILE A 566 -26.26 36.13 4.91
N ASN A 567 -25.16 35.43 5.15
CA ASN A 567 -24.18 35.76 6.18
C ASN A 567 -22.98 36.47 5.52
N ILE A 568 -22.66 37.68 5.97
CA ILE A 568 -21.56 38.48 5.43
C ILE A 568 -20.54 38.78 6.52
N GLY A 569 -19.28 38.49 6.24
CA GLY A 569 -18.14 38.84 7.09
C GLY A 569 -17.65 37.69 7.97
N ASP A 570 -16.57 37.97 8.69
CA ASP A 570 -15.88 37.04 9.59
C ASP A 570 -16.00 37.55 11.02
N ARG A 571 -16.54 36.71 11.91
CA ARG A 571 -16.75 37.04 13.33
C ARG A 571 -15.45 37.37 14.06
N GLU A 572 -14.32 36.83 13.61
CA GLU A 572 -13.00 37.10 14.17
C GLU A 572 -12.25 38.19 13.39
N GLY A 573 -12.81 38.66 12.27
CA GLY A 573 -12.18 39.60 11.37
C GLY A 573 -12.25 41.05 11.84
N GLY A 574 -11.12 41.76 11.80
CA GLY A 574 -10.97 43.17 12.22
C GLY A 574 -11.12 44.20 11.10
N GLY A 575 -11.54 43.79 9.90
CA GLY A 575 -11.79 44.71 8.79
C GLY A 575 -12.95 45.67 9.08
N THR A 576 -13.00 46.81 8.37
CA THR A 576 -14.12 47.76 8.46
C THR A 576 -15.26 47.35 7.52
N LEU A 577 -16.51 47.60 7.94
CA LEU A 577 -17.67 47.57 7.05
C LEU A 577 -17.96 48.98 6.54
N SER A 578 -18.11 49.13 5.23
CA SER A 578 -18.52 50.37 4.60
C SER A 578 -19.66 50.13 3.62
N GLN A 579 -20.62 51.05 3.55
CA GLN A 579 -21.66 51.05 2.54
C GLN A 579 -21.38 52.15 1.51
N SER A 580 -21.64 51.86 0.24
CA SER A 580 -21.56 52.81 -0.86
C SER A 580 -22.85 52.73 -1.69
N GLY A 581 -23.49 53.88 -1.93
CA GLY A 581 -24.73 53.93 -2.70
C GLY A 581 -25.91 53.20 -2.03
N SER A 582 -26.86 52.76 -2.86
CA SER A 582 -27.99 51.92 -2.44
C SER A 582 -27.64 50.45 -2.67
N ILE A 583 -28.18 49.59 -1.81
CA ILE A 583 -28.13 48.15 -1.98
C ILE A 583 -29.48 47.56 -1.55
N ASP A 584 -30.12 46.81 -2.44
CA ASP A 584 -31.37 46.12 -2.14
C ASP A 584 -31.11 44.63 -1.89
N MET A 585 -31.49 44.18 -0.69
CA MET A 585 -31.29 42.82 -0.22
C MET A 585 -32.64 42.27 0.24
N PRO A 586 -33.44 41.66 -0.65
CA PRO A 586 -34.81 41.23 -0.34
C PRO A 586 -34.89 39.97 0.55
N PHE A 587 -33.82 39.63 1.26
CA PHE A 587 -33.64 38.43 2.09
C PHE A 587 -33.12 38.81 3.49
N ARG A 588 -33.11 37.86 4.41
CA ARG A 588 -32.51 38.07 5.74
C ARG A 588 -30.99 38.14 5.61
N VAL A 589 -30.40 39.21 6.13
CA VAL A 589 -28.94 39.41 6.11
C VAL A 589 -28.42 39.44 7.54
N ASN A 590 -27.38 38.65 7.79
CA ASN A 590 -26.61 38.69 9.02
C ASN A 590 -25.22 39.24 8.70
N ILE A 591 -24.81 40.29 9.40
CA ILE A 591 -23.48 40.86 9.29
C ILE A 591 -22.67 40.42 10.50
N GLN A 592 -21.50 39.83 10.27
CA GLN A 592 -20.62 39.29 11.29
C GLN A 592 -19.22 39.92 11.13
N GLN A 593 -18.83 40.75 12.09
CA GLN A 593 -17.49 41.35 12.15
C GLN A 593 -17.09 41.54 13.62
N ALA A 594 -15.80 41.43 13.90
CA ALA A 594 -15.29 41.81 15.22
C ALA A 594 -15.42 43.33 15.38
N VAL A 595 -15.98 43.78 16.51
CA VAL A 595 -16.03 45.19 16.86
C VAL A 595 -14.73 45.53 17.59
N ASN A 596 -13.72 45.93 16.82
CA ASN A 596 -12.42 46.35 17.34
C ASN A 596 -12.35 47.89 17.36
N SER A 597 -12.00 48.45 18.51
CA SER A 597 -11.98 49.90 18.81
C SER A 597 -10.77 50.62 18.22
#